data_AF-A0A845ASG6-F1
#
_entry.id   AF-A0A845ASG6-F1
#
_cell.length_a   1.000
_cell.length_b   1.000
_cell.length_c   1.000
_cell.angle_alpha   90.00
_cell.angle_beta   90.00
_cell.angle_gamma   90.00
#
_symmetry.space_group_name_H-M   'P 1'
#
loop_
_entity.id
_entity.type
_entity.pdbx_description
1 polymer ?
#
loop_
_entity_poly.entity_id
_entity_poly.type
_entity_poly.pdbx_seq_one_letter_code
_entity_poly.pdbx_strand_id
1 'polypeptide(L)'
;MNPDNSVGERIGLIVDEAMRIALASARMVAIYLAVMVAASVAVDATASSGGADFGITILSIAMGYFLTITMVGAVAPDPEGPDGGFGTYFGLSLLSGFAILAGLVLLVVPGVLLLIRLAPLYGFGLVNNDGVSAAFSESWAATKGHMAPIAVTLIIPTLMFVGSLGMYFYLSDGEGVISIPVSLVANTAMFSGTVLSTAIGLAIYSLLSGPGDRLEEIFA
;
A
#
# COMPACT_ATOMS: atom_id res chain seq x y z
N MET A 1 12.37 -2.66 -15.15
CA MET A 1 11.44 -1.96 -16.06
C MET A 1 12.24 -1.06 -16.99
N ASN A 2 12.29 -1.38 -18.29
CA ASN A 2 13.18 -0.71 -19.25
C ASN A 2 12.80 0.79 -19.45
N PRO A 3 13.73 1.75 -19.28
CA PRO A 3 13.51 3.16 -19.57
C PRO A 3 13.28 3.51 -21.05
N ASP A 4 13.39 2.56 -21.97
CA ASP A 4 13.06 2.75 -23.39
C ASP A 4 11.58 2.46 -23.70
N ASN A 5 10.90 1.71 -22.83
CA ASN A 5 9.47 1.42 -23.00
C ASN A 5 8.65 2.71 -22.88
N SER A 6 7.57 2.82 -23.64
CA SER A 6 6.62 3.92 -23.51
C SER A 6 5.99 3.96 -22.11
N VAL A 7 5.48 5.13 -21.70
CA VAL A 7 4.79 5.28 -20.41
C VAL A 7 3.60 4.31 -20.30
N GLY A 8 2.85 4.11 -21.38
CA GLY A 8 1.71 3.19 -21.42
C GLY A 8 2.11 1.73 -21.19
N GLU A 9 3.17 1.26 -21.84
CA GLU A 9 3.68 -0.10 -21.63
C GLU A 9 4.14 -0.32 -20.19
N ARG A 10 4.81 0.68 -19.60
CA ARG A 10 5.24 0.61 -18.19
C ARG A 10 4.07 0.56 -17.22
N ILE A 11 3.02 1.33 -17.47
CA ILE A 11 1.77 1.26 -16.68
C ILE A 11 1.18 -0.15 -16.80
N GLY A 12 1.10 -0.70 -18.01
CA GLY A 12 0.62 -2.06 -18.24
C GLY A 12 1.40 -3.10 -17.43
N LEU A 13 2.74 -3.05 -17.48
CA LEU A 13 3.60 -3.93 -16.70
C LEU A 13 3.35 -3.83 -15.19
N ILE A 14 3.21 -2.61 -14.64
CA ILE A 14 2.93 -2.41 -13.22
C ILE A 14 1.56 -3.00 -12.86
N VAL A 15 0.53 -2.76 -13.68
CA VAL A 15 -0.83 -3.25 -13.44
C VAL A 15 -0.89 -4.77 -13.51
N ASP A 16 -0.29 -5.38 -14.54
CA ASP A 16 -0.28 -6.83 -14.72
C ASP A 16 0.43 -7.53 -13.56
N GLU A 17 1.58 -7.00 -13.14
CA GLU A 17 2.33 -7.54 -12.00
C GLU A 17 1.58 -7.33 -10.67
N ALA A 18 0.96 -6.16 -10.46
CA ALA A 18 0.15 -5.92 -9.27
C ALA A 18 -1.06 -6.87 -9.20
N MET A 19 -1.72 -7.11 -10.33
CA MET A 19 -2.83 -8.06 -10.42
C MET A 19 -2.36 -9.50 -10.17
N ARG A 20 -1.19 -9.89 -10.69
CA ARG A 20 -0.58 -11.19 -10.40
C ARG A 20 -0.35 -11.37 -8.90
N ILE A 21 0.26 -10.39 -8.23
CA ILE A 21 0.55 -10.42 -6.78
C ILE A 21 -0.75 -10.49 -5.97
N ALA A 22 -1.74 -9.66 -6.30
CA ALA A 22 -3.03 -9.62 -5.62
C ALA A 22 -3.81 -10.94 -5.78
N LEU A 23 -3.81 -11.52 -6.99
CA LEU A 23 -4.48 -12.80 -7.27
C LEU A 23 -3.76 -13.99 -6.64
N ALA A 24 -2.42 -14.00 -6.62
CA ALA A 24 -1.63 -14.99 -5.89
C ALA A 24 -1.95 -14.96 -4.38
N SER A 25 -2.33 -13.78 -3.87
CA SER A 25 -2.70 -13.55 -2.48
C SER A 25 -4.22 -13.47 -2.26
N ALA A 26 -5.05 -13.95 -3.20
CA ALA A 26 -6.50 -13.71 -3.23
C ALA A 26 -7.22 -14.11 -1.93
N ARG A 27 -6.80 -15.21 -1.29
CA ARG A 27 -7.36 -15.63 0.00
C ARG A 27 -7.15 -14.58 1.08
N MET A 28 -5.92 -14.07 1.22
CA MET A 28 -5.62 -13.07 2.24
C MET A 28 -6.26 -11.71 1.91
N VAL A 29 -6.32 -11.35 0.62
CA VAL A 29 -7.06 -10.17 0.15
C VAL A 29 -8.54 -10.26 0.54
N ALA A 30 -9.19 -11.39 0.31
CA ALA A 30 -10.60 -11.59 0.67
C ALA A 30 -10.82 -11.52 2.18
N ILE A 31 -9.93 -12.13 2.98
CA ILE A 31 -10.00 -12.06 4.45
C ILE A 31 -9.81 -10.62 4.93
N TYR A 32 -8.80 -9.91 4.40
CA TYR A 32 -8.52 -8.51 4.72
C TYR A 32 -9.75 -7.64 4.46
N LEU A 33 -10.31 -7.71 3.24
CA LEU A 33 -11.48 -6.91 2.87
C LEU A 33 -12.69 -7.25 3.75
N ALA A 34 -12.98 -8.54 3.95
CA ALA A 34 -14.13 -8.95 4.76
C ALA A 34 -14.02 -8.46 6.21
N VAL A 35 -12.86 -8.65 6.84
CA VAL A 35 -12.63 -8.26 8.24
C VAL A 35 -12.64 -6.74 8.38
N MET A 36 -11.89 -6.03 7.54
CA MET A 36 -11.75 -4.58 7.66
C MET A 36 -13.06 -3.86 7.35
N VAL A 37 -13.75 -4.25 6.28
CA VAL A 37 -15.05 -3.65 5.93
C VAL A 37 -16.08 -3.94 7.03
N ALA A 38 -16.21 -5.18 7.49
CA ALA A 38 -17.20 -5.53 8.51
C ALA A 38 -16.93 -4.82 9.84
N ALA A 39 -15.66 -4.77 10.28
CA ALA A 39 -15.29 -4.09 11.52
C ALA A 39 -15.57 -2.59 11.47
N SER A 40 -15.18 -1.91 10.38
CA SER A 40 -15.42 -0.48 10.21
C SER A 40 -16.91 -0.15 10.11
N VAL A 41 -17.69 -0.93 9.35
CA VAL A 41 -19.14 -0.75 9.28
C VAL A 41 -19.81 -0.95 10.65
N ALA A 42 -19.33 -1.90 11.46
CA ALA A 42 -19.86 -2.13 12.80
C ALA A 42 -19.59 -0.95 13.75
N VAL A 43 -18.41 -0.34 13.67
CA VAL A 43 -18.07 0.86 14.46
C VAL A 43 -18.89 2.06 14.01
N ASP A 44 -18.97 2.30 12.70
CA ASP A 44 -19.77 3.39 12.13
C ASP A 44 -21.26 3.28 12.53
N ALA A 45 -21.80 2.06 12.56
CA ALA A 45 -23.22 1.81 12.88
C ALA A 45 -23.56 1.96 14.37
N THR A 46 -22.58 1.86 15.27
CA THR A 46 -22.83 1.89 16.72
C THR A 46 -22.59 3.26 17.36
N ALA A 47 -22.18 4.26 16.56
CA ALA A 47 -21.74 5.57 17.06
C ALA A 47 -20.71 5.45 18.20
N SER A 48 -19.93 4.35 18.21
CA SER A 48 -19.07 4.02 19.33
C SER A 48 -17.89 4.98 19.38
N SER A 49 -17.69 5.61 20.53
CA SER A 49 -16.60 6.54 20.85
C SER A 49 -15.20 6.03 20.47
N GLY A 50 -14.20 6.93 20.53
CA GLY A 50 -12.82 6.71 20.08
C GLY A 50 -12.05 5.48 20.59
N GLY A 51 -12.55 4.75 21.60
CA GLY A 51 -12.02 3.43 21.95
C GLY A 51 -12.21 2.38 20.84
N ALA A 52 -13.31 2.43 20.10
CA ALA A 52 -13.58 1.53 18.98
C ALA A 52 -12.72 1.88 17.75
N ASP A 53 -12.55 3.17 17.46
CA ASP A 53 -11.65 3.65 16.40
C ASP A 53 -10.20 3.25 16.66
N PHE A 54 -9.79 3.31 17.93
CA PHE A 54 -8.48 2.80 18.34
C PHE A 54 -8.36 1.29 18.11
N GLY A 55 -9.40 0.53 18.41
CA GLY A 55 -9.47 -0.90 18.11
C GLY A 55 -9.34 -1.21 16.61
N ILE A 56 -10.03 -0.45 15.75
CA ILE A 56 -9.90 -0.55 14.29
C ILE A 56 -8.48 -0.22 13.84
N THR A 57 -7.84 0.77 14.47
CA THR A 57 -6.46 1.13 14.12
C THR A 57 -5.48 -0.01 14.44
N ILE A 58 -5.62 -0.66 15.58
CA ILE A 58 -4.81 -1.85 15.91
C ILE A 58 -5.08 -2.98 14.91
N LEU A 59 -6.36 -3.23 14.62
CA LEU A 59 -6.77 -4.26 13.68
C LEU A 59 -6.23 -3.99 12.27
N SER A 60 -6.26 -2.74 11.81
CA SER A 60 -5.77 -2.35 10.48
C SER A 60 -4.26 -2.53 10.34
N ILE A 61 -3.49 -2.24 11.39
CA ILE A 61 -2.03 -2.49 11.41
C ILE A 61 -1.76 -3.99 11.33
N ALA A 62 -2.46 -4.80 12.13
CA ALA A 62 -2.27 -6.26 12.14
C ALA A 62 -2.69 -6.89 10.79
N MET A 63 -3.87 -6.54 10.29
CA MET A 63 -4.38 -7.04 9.02
C MET A 63 -3.56 -6.55 7.83
N GLY A 64 -3.10 -5.29 7.88
CA GLY A 64 -2.19 -4.73 6.90
C GLY A 64 -0.85 -5.47 6.86
N TYR A 65 -0.28 -5.80 8.02
CA TYR A 65 0.94 -6.60 8.11
C TYR A 65 0.77 -7.97 7.44
N PHE A 66 -0.27 -8.72 7.82
CA PHE A 66 -0.53 -10.03 7.23
C PHE A 66 -0.80 -9.97 5.73
N LEU A 67 -1.51 -8.93 5.26
CA LEU A 67 -1.74 -8.71 3.84
C LEU A 67 -0.41 -8.47 3.12
N THR A 68 0.41 -7.54 3.61
CA THR A 68 1.70 -7.20 3.00
C THR A 68 2.65 -8.39 2.99
N ILE A 69 2.79 -9.11 4.09
CA ILE A 69 3.72 -10.25 4.18
C ILE A 69 3.31 -11.39 3.23
N THR A 70 2.00 -11.61 3.07
CA THR A 70 1.48 -12.60 2.12
C THR A 70 1.77 -12.19 0.68
N MET A 71 1.57 -10.91 0.34
CA MET A 71 1.88 -10.38 -0.99
C MET A 71 3.38 -10.37 -1.28
N VAL A 72 4.22 -10.11 -0.28
CA VAL A 72 5.69 -10.22 -0.39
C VAL A 72 6.09 -11.64 -0.77
N GLY A 73 5.49 -12.66 -0.15
CA GLY A 73 5.74 -14.07 -0.53
C GLY A 73 5.36 -14.41 -1.98
N ALA A 74 4.46 -13.64 -2.61
CA ALA A 74 4.12 -13.78 -4.03
C ALA A 74 5.13 -13.10 -4.97
N VAL A 75 5.97 -12.21 -4.45
CA VAL A 75 7.06 -11.53 -5.19
C VAL A 75 8.37 -12.31 -5.06
N ALA A 76 8.72 -12.71 -3.84
CA ALA A 76 9.90 -13.49 -3.53
C ALA A 76 9.48 -14.72 -2.71
N PRO A 77 9.20 -15.86 -3.36
CA PRO A 77 8.88 -17.10 -2.67
C PRO A 77 10.16 -17.67 -2.06
N ASP A 78 10.53 -17.15 -0.88
CA ASP A 78 11.61 -17.70 -0.08
C ASP A 78 11.06 -18.86 0.79
N PRO A 79 11.66 -20.07 0.76
CA PRO A 79 11.30 -21.15 1.67
C PRO A 79 11.47 -20.82 3.16
N GLU A 80 12.33 -19.86 3.54
CA GLU A 80 12.54 -19.44 4.93
C GLU A 80 11.56 -18.32 5.37
N GLY A 81 10.78 -17.78 4.42
CA GLY A 81 9.89 -16.65 4.63
C GLY A 81 10.59 -15.31 4.38
N PRO A 82 9.86 -14.18 4.41
CA PRO A 82 10.48 -12.88 4.21
C PRO A 82 11.47 -12.56 5.32
N ASP A 83 12.67 -12.12 4.92
CA ASP A 83 13.76 -11.80 5.85
C ASP A 83 13.41 -10.60 6.77
N GLY A 84 12.53 -9.71 6.30
CA GLY A 84 12.02 -8.58 7.07
C GLY A 84 10.90 -8.94 8.05
N GLY A 85 11.14 -8.77 9.36
CA GLY A 85 10.16 -9.01 10.41
C GLY A 85 9.12 -7.89 10.61
N PHE A 86 8.19 -8.11 11.55
CA PHE A 86 7.16 -7.11 11.96
C PHE A 86 7.75 -5.74 12.31
N GLY A 87 8.94 -5.69 12.91
CA GLY A 87 9.62 -4.43 13.27
C GLY A 87 9.91 -3.55 12.05
N THR A 88 10.37 -4.14 10.95
CA THR A 88 10.62 -3.43 9.69
C THR A 88 9.30 -2.91 9.13
N TYR A 89 8.28 -3.78 9.02
CA TYR A 89 6.94 -3.35 8.57
C TYR A 89 6.42 -2.17 9.39
N PHE A 90 6.46 -2.27 10.72
CA PHE A 90 5.97 -1.23 11.62
C PHE A 90 6.74 0.08 11.44
N GLY A 91 8.07 0.03 11.33
CA GLY A 91 8.91 1.19 11.07
C GLY A 91 8.58 1.87 9.73
N LEU A 92 8.37 1.09 8.67
CA LEU A 92 7.96 1.59 7.36
C LEU A 92 6.54 2.15 7.37
N SER A 93 5.61 1.55 8.12
CA SER A 93 4.25 2.06 8.30
C SER A 93 4.23 3.39 9.05
N LEU A 94 5.04 3.54 10.10
CA LEU A 94 5.21 4.83 10.78
C LEU A 94 5.81 5.89 9.85
N LEU A 95 6.88 5.54 9.11
CA LEU A 95 7.49 6.44 8.13
C LEU A 95 6.48 6.88 7.07
N SER A 96 5.69 5.93 6.55
CA SER A 96 4.63 6.20 5.57
C SER A 96 3.56 7.12 6.15
N GLY A 97 3.14 6.89 7.40
CA GLY A 97 2.20 7.75 8.11
C GLY A 97 2.70 9.19 8.24
N PHE A 98 3.95 9.37 8.67
CA PHE A 98 4.57 10.70 8.73
C PHE A 98 4.73 11.35 7.35
N ALA A 99 5.05 10.58 6.33
CA ALA A 99 5.15 11.09 4.97
C ALA A 99 3.79 11.51 4.38
N ILE A 100 2.72 10.78 4.71
CA ILE A 100 1.35 11.18 4.37
C ILE A 100 0.99 12.49 5.07
N LEU A 101 1.25 12.60 6.38
CA LEU A 101 1.02 13.84 7.15
C LEU A 101 1.83 15.01 6.56
N ALA A 102 3.11 14.78 6.25
CA ALA A 102 3.95 15.77 5.59
C ALA A 102 3.42 16.13 4.21
N GLY A 103 2.95 15.16 3.42
CA GLY A 103 2.35 15.39 2.10
C GLY A 103 1.08 16.23 2.17
N LEU A 104 0.25 16.05 3.20
CA LEU A 104 -0.92 16.88 3.46
C LEU A 104 -0.53 18.33 3.80
N VAL A 105 0.57 18.53 4.54
CA VAL A 105 1.10 19.86 4.88
C VAL A 105 1.79 20.54 3.68
N LEU A 106 2.53 19.77 2.88
CA LEU A 106 3.44 20.28 1.86
C LEU A 106 2.75 20.72 0.56
N LEU A 107 1.42 20.56 0.40
CA LEU A 107 0.64 20.76 -0.82
C LEU A 107 0.72 19.59 -1.82
N VAL A 108 -0.20 19.56 -2.79
CA VAL A 108 -0.46 18.42 -3.70
C VAL A 108 0.80 17.91 -4.42
N VAL A 109 1.60 18.81 -5.00
CA VAL A 109 2.76 18.43 -5.82
C VAL A 109 3.84 17.67 -5.03
N PRO A 110 4.38 18.19 -3.91
CA PRO A 110 5.35 17.44 -3.12
C PRO A 110 4.75 16.20 -2.46
N GLY A 111 3.46 16.19 -2.12
CA GLY A 111 2.78 14.98 -1.64
C GLY A 111 2.80 13.85 -2.66
N VAL A 112 2.49 14.14 -3.93
CA VAL A 112 2.54 13.15 -5.02
C VAL A 112 3.97 12.64 -5.24
N LEU A 113 4.97 13.53 -5.19
CA LEU A 113 6.37 13.10 -5.30
C LEU A 113 6.73 12.11 -4.19
N LEU A 114 6.37 12.40 -2.93
CA LEU A 114 6.61 11.48 -1.82
C LEU A 114 5.90 10.13 -2.01
N LEU A 115 4.64 10.13 -2.45
CA LEU A 115 3.90 8.89 -2.73
C LEU A 115 4.59 8.01 -3.76
N ILE A 116 5.06 8.60 -4.86
CA ILE A 116 5.80 7.87 -5.91
C ILE A 116 7.09 7.27 -5.33
N ARG A 117 7.82 8.06 -4.54
CA ARG A 117 9.10 7.64 -3.95
C ARG A 117 8.94 6.59 -2.85
N LEU A 118 7.79 6.53 -2.20
CA LEU A 118 7.48 5.59 -1.13
C LEU A 118 6.75 4.34 -1.62
N ALA A 119 6.22 4.34 -2.84
CA ALA A 119 5.42 3.23 -3.33
C ALA A 119 6.12 1.86 -3.22
N PRO A 120 7.38 1.68 -3.67
CA PRO A 120 8.05 0.38 -3.56
C PRO A 120 8.75 0.14 -2.22
N LEU A 121 8.60 1.03 -1.23
CA LEU A 121 9.35 1.01 0.02
C LEU A 121 9.21 -0.33 0.78
N TYR A 122 7.99 -0.88 0.83
CA TYR A 122 7.74 -2.16 1.49
C TYR A 122 8.45 -3.33 0.78
N GLY A 123 8.62 -3.26 -0.54
CA GLY A 123 9.35 -4.28 -1.28
C GLY A 123 10.83 -4.29 -0.89
N PHE A 124 11.48 -3.12 -0.95
CA PHE A 124 12.90 -3.00 -0.56
C PHE A 124 13.13 -3.39 0.90
N GLY A 125 12.32 -2.90 1.84
CA GLY A 125 12.55 -3.20 3.25
C GLY A 125 12.17 -4.61 3.69
N LEU A 126 11.16 -5.25 3.09
CA LEU A 126 10.68 -6.56 3.55
C LEU A 126 11.23 -7.73 2.74
N VAL A 127 11.59 -7.53 1.47
CA VAL A 127 12.17 -8.58 0.64
C VAL A 127 13.69 -8.66 0.85
N ASN A 128 14.39 -7.53 0.91
CA ASN A 128 15.86 -7.51 1.06
C ASN A 128 16.34 -7.48 2.53
N ASN A 129 15.42 -7.43 3.50
CA ASN A 129 15.70 -7.14 4.92
C ASN A 129 16.42 -5.81 5.17
N ASP A 130 16.30 -4.86 4.26
CA ASP A 130 16.95 -3.57 4.42
C ASP A 130 16.33 -2.81 5.59
N GLY A 131 17.18 -2.26 6.45
CA GLY A 131 16.73 -1.33 7.47
C GLY A 131 15.98 -0.15 6.84
N VAL A 132 15.05 0.45 7.58
CA VAL A 132 14.13 1.52 7.10
C VAL A 132 14.85 2.60 6.27
N SER A 133 16.03 3.04 6.70
CA SER A 133 16.82 4.06 5.99
C SER A 133 17.40 3.59 4.67
N ALA A 134 17.86 2.34 4.59
CA ALA A 134 18.43 1.77 3.37
C ALA A 134 17.32 1.56 2.33
N ALA A 135 16.20 0.95 2.73
CA ALA A 135 15.02 0.78 1.89
C ALA A 135 14.50 2.11 1.33
N PHE A 136 14.51 3.18 2.13
CA PHE A 136 14.11 4.51 1.65
C PHE A 136 15.08 5.08 0.60
N SER A 137 16.38 4.99 0.85
CA SER A 137 17.40 5.46 -0.09
C SER A 137 17.31 4.73 -1.43
N GLU A 138 17.14 3.41 -1.39
CA GLU A 138 17.05 2.58 -2.58
C GLU A 138 15.75 2.83 -3.36
N SER A 139 14.62 2.88 -2.66
CA SER A 139 13.32 3.27 -3.25
C SER A 139 13.42 4.64 -3.94
N TRP A 140 14.15 5.59 -3.34
CA TRP A 140 14.37 6.91 -3.93
C TRP A 140 15.27 6.88 -5.16
N ALA A 141 16.31 6.07 -5.18
CA ALA A 141 17.17 5.92 -6.35
C ALA A 141 16.41 5.24 -7.50
N ALA A 142 15.77 4.10 -7.21
CA ALA A 142 15.10 3.25 -8.18
C ALA A 142 13.95 3.94 -8.93
N THR A 143 13.21 4.84 -8.27
CA THR A 143 12.04 5.50 -8.85
C THR A 143 12.35 6.73 -9.73
N LYS A 144 13.62 7.18 -9.81
CA LYS A 144 13.97 8.49 -10.42
C LYS A 144 13.65 8.57 -11.92
N GLY A 145 13.74 7.45 -12.64
CA GLY A 145 13.46 7.36 -14.09
C GLY A 145 12.03 6.97 -14.45
N HIS A 146 11.17 6.74 -13.46
CA HIS A 146 9.87 6.08 -13.65
C HIS A 146 8.72 6.83 -12.97
N MET A 147 8.89 8.12 -12.68
CA MET A 147 7.90 8.91 -11.94
C MET A 147 6.53 8.94 -12.62
N ALA A 148 6.47 9.22 -13.92
CA ALA A 148 5.22 9.35 -14.65
C ALA A 148 4.36 8.07 -14.65
N PRO A 149 4.87 6.88 -15.04
CA PRO A 149 4.07 5.66 -14.99
C PRO A 149 3.65 5.30 -13.56
N ILE A 150 4.54 5.46 -12.56
CA ILE A 150 4.19 5.21 -11.15
C ILE A 150 3.07 6.14 -10.69
N ALA A 151 3.18 7.44 -10.98
CA ALA A 151 2.18 8.43 -10.61
C ALA A 151 0.79 8.08 -11.16
N VAL A 152 0.73 7.73 -12.46
CA VAL A 152 -0.53 7.38 -13.12
C VAL A 152 -1.15 6.12 -12.53
N THR A 153 -0.36 5.09 -12.26
CA THR A 153 -0.87 3.85 -11.65
C THR A 153 -1.41 4.08 -10.23
N LEU A 154 -0.80 5.00 -9.47
CA LEU A 154 -1.26 5.35 -8.12
C LEU A 154 -2.54 6.21 -8.08
N ILE A 155 -3.01 6.75 -9.22
CA ILE A 155 -4.23 7.58 -9.25
C ILE A 155 -5.44 6.80 -8.73
N ILE A 156 -5.66 5.58 -9.20
CA ILE A 156 -6.84 4.78 -8.83
C ILE A 156 -6.91 4.51 -7.32
N PRO A 157 -5.91 3.90 -6.66
CA PRO A 157 -5.99 3.68 -5.21
C PRO A 157 -6.07 5.00 -4.42
N THR A 158 -5.41 6.07 -4.90
CA THR A 158 -5.51 7.40 -4.27
C THR A 158 -6.92 7.96 -4.36
N LEU A 159 -7.57 7.87 -5.52
CA LEU A 159 -8.96 8.31 -5.70
C LEU A 159 -9.94 7.48 -4.88
N MET A 160 -9.71 6.17 -4.73
CA MET A 160 -10.52 5.33 -3.86
C MET A 160 -10.40 5.77 -2.39
N PHE A 161 -9.19 6.06 -1.92
CA PHE A 161 -8.97 6.54 -0.57
C PHE A 161 -9.58 7.92 -0.33
N VAL A 162 -9.24 8.91 -1.16
CA VAL A 162 -9.72 10.29 -1.05
C VAL A 162 -11.22 10.38 -1.27
N GLY A 163 -11.77 9.63 -2.22
CA GLY A 163 -13.22 9.55 -2.46
C GLY A 163 -13.98 8.96 -1.27
N SER A 164 -13.41 7.95 -0.61
CA SER A 164 -13.98 7.38 0.62
C SER A 164 -13.97 8.37 1.78
N LEU A 165 -12.88 9.11 1.96
CA LEU A 165 -12.83 10.23 2.93
C LEU A 165 -13.87 11.30 2.59
N GLY A 166 -14.00 11.67 1.32
CA GLY A 166 -15.01 12.63 0.85
C GLY A 166 -16.43 12.16 1.19
N MET A 167 -16.76 10.88 0.97
CA MET A 167 -18.05 10.32 1.38
C MET A 167 -18.30 10.52 2.88
N TYR A 168 -17.32 10.24 3.73
CA TYR A 168 -17.47 10.48 5.18
C TYR A 168 -17.68 11.96 5.53
N PHE A 169 -16.91 12.86 4.92
CA PHE A 169 -17.04 14.30 5.21
C PHE A 169 -18.37 14.90 4.74
N TYR A 170 -18.90 14.46 3.60
CA TYR A 170 -20.11 15.04 3.00
C TYR A 170 -21.41 14.34 3.39
N LEU A 171 -21.34 13.06 3.77
CA LEU A 171 -22.52 12.22 4.03
C LEU A 171 -22.65 11.78 5.49
N SER A 172 -21.72 12.17 6.38
CA SER A 172 -21.96 12.06 7.82
C SER A 172 -23.05 13.05 8.22
N ASP A 173 -23.98 12.61 9.06
CA ASP A 173 -24.87 13.55 9.71
C ASP A 173 -24.09 14.41 10.73
N GLY A 174 -24.67 15.53 11.15
CA GLY A 174 -24.04 16.43 12.12
C GLY A 174 -23.78 15.80 13.49
N GLU A 175 -24.28 14.58 13.73
CA GLU A 175 -24.05 13.79 14.95
C GLU A 175 -22.95 12.73 14.78
N GLY A 176 -22.33 12.64 13.59
CA GLY A 176 -21.23 11.74 13.29
C GLY A 176 -21.66 10.31 12.96
N VAL A 177 -22.95 10.04 12.81
CA VAL A 177 -23.47 8.73 12.41
C VAL A 177 -23.47 8.64 10.89
N ILE A 178 -22.90 7.54 10.37
CA ILE A 178 -22.84 7.27 8.94
C ILE A 178 -23.83 6.14 8.63
N SER A 179 -24.69 6.36 7.64
CA SER A 179 -25.63 5.31 7.23
C SER A 179 -24.87 4.06 6.76
N ILE A 180 -25.38 2.88 7.12
CA ILE A 180 -24.77 1.58 6.78
C ILE A 180 -24.45 1.46 5.27
N PRO A 181 -25.33 1.87 4.33
CA PRO A 181 -25.00 1.79 2.90
C PRO A 181 -23.80 2.66 2.51
N VAL A 182 -23.69 3.88 3.06
CA VAL A 182 -22.56 4.78 2.80
C VAL A 182 -21.28 4.21 3.40
N SER A 183 -21.33 3.77 4.66
CA SER A 183 -20.19 3.15 5.34
C SER A 183 -19.70 1.91 4.58
N LEU A 184 -20.61 1.05 4.10
CA LEU A 184 -20.24 -0.13 3.33
C LEU A 184 -19.48 0.23 2.04
N VAL A 185 -20.00 1.19 1.27
CA VAL A 185 -19.37 1.63 0.02
C VAL A 185 -18.03 2.32 0.29
N ALA A 186 -17.98 3.23 1.26
CA ALA A 186 -16.78 3.97 1.61
C ALA A 186 -15.68 3.04 2.16
N ASN A 187 -15.99 2.16 3.10
CA ASN A 187 -15.02 1.20 3.63
C ASN A 187 -14.55 0.21 2.56
N THR A 188 -15.46 -0.29 1.71
CA THR A 188 -15.08 -1.21 0.62
C THR A 188 -14.11 -0.54 -0.34
N ALA A 189 -14.40 0.69 -0.77
CA ALA A 189 -13.52 1.45 -1.65
C ALA A 189 -12.19 1.76 -0.96
N MET A 190 -12.20 2.24 0.29
CA MET A 190 -10.99 2.57 1.05
C MET A 190 -10.05 1.37 1.18
N PHE A 191 -10.56 0.22 1.66
CA PHE A 191 -9.74 -0.96 1.89
C PHE A 191 -9.33 -1.65 0.58
N SER A 192 -10.13 -1.59 -0.48
CA SER A 192 -9.71 -2.02 -1.81
C SER A 192 -8.60 -1.13 -2.37
N GLY A 193 -8.65 0.18 -2.11
CA GLY A 193 -7.59 1.13 -2.42
C GLY A 193 -6.29 0.77 -1.69
N THR A 194 -6.36 0.37 -0.41
CA THR A 194 -5.19 -0.13 0.34
C THR A 194 -4.60 -1.38 -0.31
N VAL A 195 -5.43 -2.39 -0.63
CA VAL A 195 -4.99 -3.62 -1.30
C VAL A 195 -4.28 -3.31 -2.62
N LEU A 196 -4.88 -2.46 -3.47
CA LEU A 196 -4.29 -2.06 -4.74
C LEU A 196 -2.99 -1.29 -4.56
N SER A 197 -2.95 -0.35 -3.61
CA SER A 197 -1.74 0.43 -3.31
C SER A 197 -0.58 -0.48 -2.88
N THR A 198 -0.83 -1.43 -1.98
CA THR A 198 0.18 -2.41 -1.55
C THR A 198 0.65 -3.28 -2.71
N ALA A 199 -0.26 -3.83 -3.51
CA ALA A 199 0.09 -4.66 -4.66
C ALA A 199 0.89 -3.88 -5.72
N ILE A 200 0.50 -2.64 -6.02
CA ILE A 200 1.22 -1.73 -6.93
C ILE A 200 2.62 -1.42 -6.39
N GLY A 201 2.76 -1.12 -5.10
CA GLY A 201 4.06 -0.87 -4.48
C GLY A 201 5.01 -2.04 -4.66
N LEU A 202 4.53 -3.26 -4.35
CA LEU A 202 5.30 -4.49 -4.51
C LEU A 202 5.59 -4.84 -5.97
N ALA A 203 4.66 -4.54 -6.89
CA ALA A 203 4.89 -4.69 -8.32
C ALA A 203 5.98 -3.75 -8.84
N ILE A 204 5.97 -2.49 -8.41
CA ILE A 204 7.01 -1.51 -8.74
C ILE A 204 8.35 -2.01 -8.23
N TYR A 205 8.43 -2.51 -7.00
CA TYR A 205 9.63 -3.13 -6.47
C TYR A 205 10.09 -4.30 -7.36
N SER A 206 9.24 -5.30 -7.58
CA SER A 206 9.52 -6.51 -8.40
C SER A 206 10.08 -6.15 -9.79
N LEU A 207 9.51 -5.11 -10.41
CA LEU A 207 9.94 -4.64 -11.72
C LEU A 207 11.23 -3.81 -11.69
N LEU A 208 11.60 -3.19 -10.58
CA LEU A 208 12.79 -2.36 -10.45
C LEU A 208 13.99 -3.14 -9.90
N SER A 209 13.79 -4.09 -8.99
CA SER A 209 14.81 -4.93 -8.35
C SER A 209 15.24 -6.13 -9.23
N GLY A 210 15.44 -5.92 -10.54
CA GLY A 210 15.56 -6.99 -11.55
C GLY A 210 16.61 -8.08 -11.24
N PRO A 211 16.64 -9.19 -12.02
CA PRO A 211 17.42 -10.40 -11.72
C PRO A 211 18.95 -10.23 -11.55
N GLY A 212 19.50 -9.07 -11.90
CA GLY A 212 20.94 -8.78 -11.89
C GLY A 212 21.54 -8.75 -10.49
N ASP A 213 20.83 -8.19 -9.50
CA ASP A 213 21.36 -8.10 -8.13
C ASP A 213 21.54 -9.49 -7.50
N ARG A 214 20.63 -10.44 -7.81
CA ARG A 214 20.72 -11.83 -7.31
C ARG A 214 21.85 -12.65 -7.94
N LEU A 215 22.31 -12.31 -9.14
CA LEU A 215 23.44 -13.02 -9.76
C LEU A 215 24.77 -12.48 -9.23
N GLU A 216 24.88 -11.18 -8.98
CA GLU A 216 26.09 -10.61 -8.35
C GLU A 216 26.30 -11.16 -6.94
N GLU A 217 25.24 -11.42 -6.18
CA GLU A 217 25.31 -12.03 -4.85
C GLU A 217 25.76 -13.51 -4.86
N ILE A 218 25.44 -14.26 -5.92
CA ILE A 218 25.86 -15.67 -6.07
C ILE A 218 27.33 -15.78 -6.54
N PHE A 219 27.87 -14.73 -7.16
CA PHE A 219 29.21 -14.71 -7.73
C PHE A 219 30.21 -13.81 -6.98
N ALA A 220 29.81 -13.19 -5.87
CA ALA A 220 30.67 -12.46 -4.93
C ALA A 220 31.15 -13.35 -3.78
#